data_AF-A0A0B5ATW4-F1
#
_entry.id   AF-A0A0B5ATW4-F1
#
_cell.length_a   1.000
_cell.length_b   1.000
_cell.length_c   1.000
_cell.angle_alpha   90.00
_cell.angle_beta   90.00
_cell.angle_gamma   90.00
#
_symmetry.space_group_name_H-M   'P 1'
#
loop_
_entity.id
_entity.type
_entity.pdbx_description
1 polymer ?
#
loop_
_entity_poly.entity_id
_entity_poly.type
_entity_poly.pdbx_seq_one_letter_code
_entity_poly.pdbx_strand_id
1 'polypeptide(L)'
;MHMKYFQSIAQMEKHYVEILSQFDEKRKHGLSLLESWNIFPKDKEDIIEEREALRYLVGCQIGVVREQNAVKPKVEVIERCLTRHIYFLESTFGLTDENVNKSTDIISKKEFKACRHYLFKLSLPAWYEALPAEILTFENKHLHRVKKERA
;
A
#
# COMPACT_ATOMS: atom_id res chain seq x y z
N MET A 1 2.84 15.84 11.06
CA MET A 1 2.70 15.09 9.81
C MET A 1 2.07 13.73 10.15
N HIS A 2 0.74 13.60 10.15
CA HIS A 2 0.10 12.31 10.47
C HIS A 2 -0.03 11.47 9.20
N MET A 3 1.12 11.03 8.69
CA MET A 3 1.24 10.06 7.61
C MET A 3 0.89 8.64 8.13
N LYS A 4 -0.28 8.47 8.76
CA LYS A 4 -0.59 7.33 9.63
C LYS A 4 -0.28 5.96 8.99
N TYR A 5 -0.33 5.89 7.66
CA TYR A 5 -0.07 4.68 6.88
C TYR A 5 0.94 4.84 5.74
N PHE A 6 1.61 6.00 5.58
CA PHE A 6 2.61 6.17 4.51
C PHE A 6 3.73 5.14 4.60
N GLN A 7 4.29 4.99 5.80
CA GLN A 7 5.35 4.03 6.02
C GLN A 7 4.90 2.61 5.68
N SER A 8 3.64 2.26 5.99
CA SER A 8 3.07 0.96 5.66
C SER A 8 2.89 0.76 4.15
N ILE A 9 2.38 1.75 3.40
CA ILE A 9 2.29 1.66 1.93
C ILE A 9 3.68 1.57 1.29
N ALA A 10 4.66 2.32 1.80
CA ALA A 10 6.04 2.23 1.33
C ALA A 10 6.70 0.88 1.65
N GLN A 11 6.37 0.26 2.79
CA GLN A 11 6.85 -1.10 3.12
C GLN A 11 6.20 -2.15 2.21
N MET A 12 4.92 -2.02 1.91
CA MET A 12 4.24 -2.85 0.90
C MET A 12 4.93 -2.74 -0.46
N GLU A 13 5.22 -1.52 -0.92
CA GLU A 13 5.89 -1.30 -2.21
C GLU A 13 7.24 -2.02 -2.27
N LYS A 14 8.03 -1.94 -1.19
CA LYS A 14 9.28 -2.69 -1.06
C LYS A 14 9.10 -4.20 -1.11
N HIS A 15 8.05 -4.73 -0.47
CA HIS A 15 7.74 -6.16 -0.56
C HIS A 15 7.41 -6.57 -1.99
N TYR A 16 6.69 -5.75 -2.76
CA TYR A 16 6.45 -6.00 -4.19
C TYR A 16 7.72 -5.94 -5.03
N VAL A 17 8.65 -5.04 -4.70
CA VAL A 17 9.99 -5.02 -5.34
C VAL A 17 10.75 -6.32 -5.06
N GLU A 18 10.67 -6.84 -3.83
CA GLU A 18 11.26 -8.12 -3.45
C GLU A 18 10.62 -9.27 -4.25
N ILE A 19 9.30 -9.36 -4.30
CA ILE A 19 8.57 -10.34 -5.11
C ILE A 19 9.06 -10.33 -6.57
N LEU A 20 9.16 -9.14 -7.17
CA LEU A 20 9.63 -9.00 -8.55
C LEU A 20 11.08 -9.44 -8.73
N SER A 21 11.95 -9.16 -7.76
CA SER A 21 13.34 -9.63 -7.78
C SER A 21 13.43 -11.16 -7.77
N GLN A 22 12.51 -11.83 -7.05
CA GLN A 22 12.46 -13.29 -6.97
C GLN A 22 12.00 -13.95 -8.28
N PHE A 23 11.23 -13.27 -9.13
CA PHE A 23 10.90 -13.78 -10.46
C PHE A 23 12.12 -13.80 -11.41
N ASP A 24 13.05 -12.86 -11.24
CA ASP A 24 14.23 -12.73 -12.09
C ASP A 24 15.42 -13.55 -11.56
N GLU A 25 15.34 -14.02 -10.31
CA GLU A 25 16.36 -14.84 -9.69
C GLU A 25 16.36 -16.24 -10.32
N LYS A 26 17.38 -16.55 -11.14
CA LYS A 26 17.56 -17.84 -11.85
C LYS A 26 17.73 -19.07 -10.92
N ARG A 27 17.63 -18.89 -9.60
CA ARG A 27 17.81 -19.96 -8.60
C ARG A 27 16.47 -20.60 -8.28
N LYS A 28 16.45 -21.93 -8.13
CA LYS A 28 15.25 -22.72 -7.78
C LYS A 28 14.53 -22.24 -6.50
N HIS A 29 15.23 -21.54 -5.62
CA HIS A 29 14.70 -21.09 -4.34
C HIS A 29 13.74 -19.90 -4.44
N GLY A 30 13.92 -19.01 -5.42
CA GLY A 30 13.07 -17.81 -5.53
C GLY A 30 11.62 -18.15 -5.87
N LEU A 31 11.41 -19.05 -6.84
CA LEU A 31 10.07 -19.52 -7.18
C LEU A 31 9.41 -20.28 -6.03
N SER A 32 10.17 -21.09 -5.28
CA SER A 32 9.63 -21.80 -4.11
C SER A 32 9.20 -20.85 -2.99
N LEU A 33 9.91 -19.73 -2.80
CA LEU A 33 9.50 -18.69 -1.86
C LEU A 33 8.22 -18.00 -2.32
N LEU A 34 8.13 -17.63 -3.59
CA LEU A 34 6.93 -17.02 -4.17
C LEU A 34 5.71 -17.93 -4.05
N GLU A 35 5.87 -19.24 -4.31
CA GLU A 35 4.82 -20.23 -4.12
C GLU A 35 4.34 -20.30 -2.67
N SER A 36 5.25 -20.15 -1.69
CA SER A 36 4.87 -20.07 -0.27
C SER A 36 4.04 -18.84 0.09
N TRP A 37 4.14 -17.77 -0.71
CA TRP A 37 3.30 -16.58 -0.64
C TRP A 37 2.09 -16.63 -1.57
N ASN A 38 1.83 -17.78 -2.20
CA ASN A 38 0.75 -17.99 -3.17
C ASN A 38 0.86 -17.06 -4.40
N ILE A 39 2.09 -16.83 -4.86
CA ILE A 39 2.42 -16.03 -6.05
C ILE A 39 3.03 -16.94 -7.11
N PHE A 40 2.49 -16.87 -8.33
CA PHE A 40 2.88 -17.72 -9.43
C PHE A 40 3.44 -16.90 -10.61
N PRO A 41 4.24 -17.51 -11.52
CA PRO A 41 4.79 -16.81 -12.69
C PRO A 41 3.77 -16.06 -13.55
N LYS A 42 2.54 -16.58 -13.65
CA LYS A 42 1.44 -15.94 -14.38
C LYS A 42 0.98 -14.61 -13.76
N ASP A 43 1.25 -14.38 -12.48
CA ASP A 43 0.83 -13.20 -11.74
C ASP A 43 1.80 -12.01 -11.94
N LYS A 44 2.95 -12.22 -12.62
CA LYS A 44 4.02 -11.22 -12.72
C LYS A 44 3.54 -9.85 -13.22
N GLU A 45 2.73 -9.82 -14.27
CA GLU A 45 2.20 -8.57 -14.83
C GLU A 45 1.23 -7.87 -13.86
N ASP A 46 0.37 -8.63 -13.18
CA ASP A 46 -0.51 -8.08 -12.14
C ASP A 46 0.30 -7.49 -10.98
N ILE A 47 1.37 -8.16 -10.55
CA ILE A 47 2.28 -7.68 -9.49
C ILE A 47 3.00 -6.38 -9.92
N ILE A 48 3.40 -6.26 -11.19
CA ILE A 48 4.00 -5.02 -11.72
C ILE A 48 2.98 -3.88 -11.64
N GLU A 49 1.74 -4.12 -12.08
CA GLU A 49 0.66 -3.13 -12.05
C GLU A 49 0.33 -2.70 -10.61
N GLU A 50 0.23 -3.68 -9.69
CA GLU A 50 -0.02 -3.47 -8.27
C GLU A 50 1.11 -2.66 -7.60
N ARG A 51 2.38 -2.90 -7.95
CA ARG A 51 3.52 -2.08 -7.48
C ARG A 51 3.39 -0.63 -7.93
N GLU A 52 3.06 -0.39 -9.20
CA GLU A 52 2.90 0.99 -9.70
C GLU A 52 1.71 1.70 -9.03
N ALA A 53 0.64 0.97 -8.69
CA ALA A 53 -0.45 1.51 -7.90
C ALA A 53 0.01 1.94 -6.49
N LEU A 54 0.86 1.15 -5.82
CA LEU A 54 1.47 1.54 -4.54
C LEU A 54 2.37 2.77 -4.70
N ARG A 55 3.21 2.83 -5.74
CA ARG A 55 4.05 4.01 -6.04
C ARG A 55 3.22 5.26 -6.27
N TYR A 56 2.08 5.16 -6.95
CA TYR A 56 1.13 6.26 -7.09
C TYR A 56 0.59 6.72 -5.73
N LEU A 57 0.17 5.81 -4.85
CA LEU A 57 -0.32 6.16 -3.51
C LEU A 57 0.76 6.82 -2.65
N VAL A 58 2.00 6.32 -2.68
CA VAL A 58 3.16 6.95 -2.06
C VAL A 58 3.37 8.36 -2.63
N GLY A 59 3.35 8.49 -3.96
CA GLY A 59 3.49 9.75 -4.66
C GLY A 59 2.39 10.77 -4.35
N CYS A 60 1.16 10.31 -4.08
CA CYS A 60 0.07 11.16 -3.60
C CYS A 60 0.39 11.72 -2.21
N GLN A 61 1.03 10.94 -1.34
CA GLN A 61 1.36 11.36 0.03
C GLN A 61 2.54 12.33 0.12
N ILE A 62 3.39 12.40 -0.92
CA ILE A 62 4.54 13.32 -0.99
C ILE A 62 4.35 14.46 -2.02
N GLY A 63 3.17 14.57 -2.64
CA GLY A 63 2.84 15.63 -3.60
C GLY A 63 3.38 15.46 -5.03
N VAL A 64 4.27 14.50 -5.27
CA VAL A 64 5.00 14.29 -6.54
C VAL A 64 4.07 13.91 -7.71
N VAL A 65 2.95 13.23 -7.44
CA VAL A 65 2.00 12.81 -8.50
C VAL A 65 1.47 13.98 -9.33
N ARG A 66 1.26 15.16 -8.69
CA ARG A 66 0.80 16.36 -9.39
C ARG A 66 1.88 16.95 -10.30
N GLU A 67 3.12 16.92 -9.84
CA GLU A 67 4.26 17.50 -10.55
C GLU A 67 4.61 16.70 -11.81
N GLN A 68 4.45 15.37 -11.74
CA GLN A 68 4.81 14.45 -12.82
C GLN A 68 3.63 14.06 -13.72
N ASN A 69 2.43 14.60 -13.47
CA ASN A 69 1.18 14.24 -14.16
C ASN A 69 0.98 12.71 -14.26
N ALA A 70 1.23 12.01 -13.14
CA ALA A 70 1.19 10.55 -13.11
C ALA A 70 -0.24 10.03 -13.34
N VAL A 71 -0.35 8.93 -14.07
CA VAL A 71 -1.64 8.30 -14.41
C VAL A 71 -2.25 7.69 -13.15
N LYS A 72 -3.50 8.05 -12.83
CA LYS A 72 -4.26 7.47 -11.72
C LYS A 72 -4.52 5.97 -12.01
N PRO A 73 -4.06 5.04 -11.15
CA PRO A 73 -4.32 3.61 -11.33
C PRO A 73 -5.80 3.31 -11.14
N LYS A 74 -6.33 2.30 -11.83
CA LYS A 74 -7.72 1.87 -11.68
C LYS A 74 -7.99 1.39 -10.25
N VAL A 75 -9.22 1.60 -9.76
CA VAL A 75 -9.59 1.23 -8.39
C VAL A 75 -9.41 -0.27 -8.15
N GLU A 76 -9.74 -1.10 -9.14
CA GLU A 76 -9.66 -2.57 -9.02
C GLU A 76 -8.22 -3.05 -8.81
N VAL A 77 -7.24 -2.35 -9.38
CA VAL A 77 -5.81 -2.66 -9.21
C VAL A 77 -5.37 -2.38 -7.78
N ILE A 78 -5.80 -1.26 -7.21
CA ILE A 78 -5.48 -0.91 -5.83
C ILE A 78 -6.15 -1.91 -4.88
N GLU A 79 -7.41 -2.26 -5.11
CA GLU A 79 -8.12 -3.25 -4.29
C GLU A 79 -7.49 -4.63 -4.35
N ARG A 80 -7.09 -5.08 -5.55
CA ARG A 80 -6.38 -6.34 -5.76
C ARG A 80 -5.05 -6.35 -5.00
N CYS A 81 -4.27 -5.27 -5.11
CA CYS A 81 -3.01 -5.09 -4.40
C CYS A 81 -3.17 -5.21 -2.87
N LEU A 82 -4.13 -4.48 -2.29
CA LEU A 82 -4.35 -4.44 -0.84
C LEU A 82 -4.91 -5.78 -0.34
N THR A 83 -5.81 -6.40 -1.09
CA THR A 83 -6.36 -7.73 -0.76
C THR A 83 -5.28 -8.81 -0.80
N ARG A 84 -4.43 -8.82 -1.83
CA ARG A 84 -3.29 -9.75 -1.92
C ARG A 84 -2.33 -9.57 -0.75
N HIS A 85 -2.04 -8.33 -0.37
CA HIS A 85 -1.16 -8.06 0.75
C HIS A 85 -1.78 -8.46 2.10
N ILE A 86 -3.09 -8.28 2.30
CA ILE A 86 -3.79 -8.87 3.46
C ILE A 86 -3.55 -10.37 3.49
N TYR A 87 -3.84 -11.09 2.39
CA TYR A 87 -3.65 -12.54 2.35
C TYR A 87 -2.23 -12.96 2.73
N PHE A 88 -1.21 -12.25 2.22
CA PHE A 88 0.19 -12.48 2.61
C PHE A 88 0.42 -12.31 4.12
N LEU A 89 -0.17 -11.28 4.73
CA LEU A 89 -0.07 -11.03 6.17
C LEU A 89 -0.80 -12.10 6.99
N GLU A 90 -1.95 -12.57 6.52
CA GLU A 90 -2.71 -13.65 7.14
C GLU A 90 -1.94 -14.98 7.07
N SER A 91 -1.40 -15.33 5.90
CA SER A 91 -0.70 -16.59 5.68
C SER A 91 0.67 -16.65 6.38
N THR A 92 1.40 -15.53 6.40
CA THR A 92 2.79 -15.49 6.86
C THR A 92 2.89 -15.15 8.35
N PHE A 93 2.04 -14.25 8.84
CA PHE A 93 2.09 -13.75 10.23
C PHE A 93 0.88 -14.19 11.06
N GLY A 94 -0.06 -14.95 10.48
CA GLY A 94 -1.26 -15.39 11.18
C GLY A 94 -2.16 -14.24 11.62
N LEU A 95 -2.04 -13.06 10.99
CA LEU A 95 -2.87 -11.91 11.32
C LEU A 95 -4.30 -12.14 10.85
N THR A 96 -5.27 -11.66 11.62
CA THR A 96 -6.70 -11.67 11.26
C THR A 96 -7.36 -10.45 11.86
N ASP A 97 -8.59 -10.17 11.44
CA ASP A 97 -9.42 -9.10 12.00
C ASP A 97 -9.60 -9.21 13.53
N GLU A 98 -9.63 -10.43 14.05
CA GLU A 98 -9.86 -10.72 15.46
C GLU A 98 -8.60 -10.55 16.31
N ASN A 99 -7.43 -10.86 15.74
CA ASN A 99 -6.18 -10.93 16.49
C ASN A 99 -5.19 -9.78 16.20
N VAL A 100 -5.39 -8.99 15.15
CA VAL A 100 -4.44 -7.94 14.73
C VAL A 100 -4.13 -6.93 15.84
N ASN A 101 -5.09 -6.67 16.73
CA ASN A 101 -4.88 -5.78 17.87
C ASN A 101 -3.99 -6.38 18.97
N LYS A 102 -3.93 -7.71 19.05
CA LYS A 102 -3.14 -8.48 20.03
C LYS A 102 -1.75 -8.86 19.51
N SER A 103 -1.51 -8.77 18.20
CA SER A 103 -0.20 -9.06 17.61
C SER A 103 0.89 -8.16 18.20
N THR A 104 2.04 -8.79 18.50
CA THR A 104 3.28 -8.15 18.96
C THR A 104 4.14 -7.64 17.80
N ASP A 105 3.91 -8.13 16.57
CA ASP A 105 4.56 -7.59 15.38
C ASP A 105 3.91 -6.26 14.98
N ILE A 106 4.57 -5.17 15.37
CA ILE A 106 4.09 -3.82 15.16
C ILE A 106 4.05 -3.44 13.68
N ILE A 107 4.96 -3.99 12.85
CA ILE A 107 5.08 -3.62 11.44
C ILE A 107 3.92 -4.24 10.67
N SER A 108 3.81 -5.57 10.70
CA SER A 108 2.74 -6.32 10.02
C SER A 108 1.36 -5.88 10.49
N LYS A 109 1.21 -5.58 11.79
CA LYS A 109 -0.03 -4.99 12.35
C LYS A 109 -0.39 -3.65 11.74
N LYS A 110 0.58 -2.76 11.50
CA LYS A 110 0.34 -1.45 10.88
C LYS A 110 -0.01 -1.60 9.41
N GLU A 111 0.67 -2.49 8.69
CA GLU A 111 0.38 -2.82 7.29
C GLU A 111 -1.02 -3.39 7.12
N PHE A 112 -1.43 -4.34 7.96
CA PHE A 112 -2.78 -4.90 7.95
C PHE A 112 -3.85 -3.81 8.15
N LYS A 113 -3.62 -2.93 9.14
CA LYS A 113 -4.51 -1.79 9.40
C LYS A 113 -4.52 -0.76 8.26
N ALA A 114 -3.38 -0.57 7.57
CA ALA A 114 -3.29 0.29 6.41
C ALA A 114 -4.14 -0.25 5.27
N CYS A 115 -3.99 -1.54 4.92
CA CYS A 115 -4.82 -2.19 3.92
C CYS A 115 -6.30 -1.99 4.17
N ARG A 116 -6.78 -2.32 5.38
CA ARG A 116 -8.19 -2.15 5.74
C ARG A 116 -8.64 -0.70 5.67
N HIS A 117 -7.80 0.23 6.09
CA HIS A 117 -8.11 1.65 5.99
C HIS A 117 -8.33 2.08 4.55
N TYR A 118 -7.41 1.72 3.65
CA TYR A 118 -7.51 2.10 2.24
C TYR A 118 -8.63 1.37 1.51
N LEU A 119 -8.86 0.08 1.78
CA LEU A 119 -10.00 -0.65 1.21
C LEU A 119 -11.34 0.01 1.60
N PHE A 120 -11.50 0.41 2.87
CA PHE A 120 -12.68 1.17 3.29
C PHE A 120 -12.77 2.55 2.61
N LYS A 121 -11.64 3.18 2.30
CA LYS A 121 -11.64 4.47 1.60
C LYS A 121 -12.00 4.32 0.12
N LEU A 122 -11.53 3.26 -0.53
CA LEU A 122 -11.82 2.96 -1.94
C LEU A 122 -13.29 2.57 -2.15
N SER A 123 -13.94 1.98 -1.15
CA SER A 123 -15.39 1.71 -1.20
C SER A 123 -16.26 2.98 -1.19
N LEU A 124 -15.65 4.16 -1.01
CA LEU A 124 -16.30 5.46 -1.16
C LEU A 124 -15.88 6.07 -2.51
N PRO A 125 -16.71 6.01 -3.57
CA PRO A 125 -16.32 6.45 -4.91
C PRO A 125 -15.81 7.89 -4.96
N ALA A 126 -16.44 8.79 -4.19
CA ALA A 126 -16.05 10.18 -4.09
C ALA A 126 -14.61 10.38 -3.56
N TRP A 127 -14.13 9.46 -2.71
CA TRP A 127 -12.77 9.52 -2.18
C TRP A 127 -11.74 9.16 -3.25
N TYR A 128 -11.98 8.10 -4.02
CA TYR A 128 -11.11 7.68 -5.12
C TYR A 128 -11.07 8.72 -6.25
N GLU A 129 -12.23 9.31 -6.60
CA GLU A 129 -12.28 10.38 -7.60
C GLU A 129 -11.53 11.64 -7.18
N ALA A 130 -11.49 11.93 -5.88
CA ALA A 130 -10.77 13.07 -5.33
C ALA A 130 -9.25 12.84 -5.19
N LEU A 131 -8.70 11.67 -5.56
CA LEU A 131 -7.26 11.47 -5.59
C LEU A 131 -6.60 12.28 -6.73
N PRO A 132 -5.41 12.89 -6.51
CA PRO A 132 -4.58 12.83 -5.30
C PRO A 132 -4.96 13.87 -4.22
N ALA A 133 -5.93 14.75 -4.50
CA ALA A 133 -6.24 15.89 -3.63
C ALA A 133 -6.68 15.51 -2.22
N GLU A 134 -7.41 14.41 -2.05
CA GLU A 134 -7.91 13.98 -0.75
C GLU A 134 -6.82 13.46 0.21
N ILE A 135 -5.73 12.90 -0.32
CA ILE A 135 -4.56 12.52 0.48
C ILE A 135 -3.78 13.77 0.91
N LEU A 136 -3.70 14.76 0.02
CA LEU A 136 -3.00 16.03 0.24
C LEU A 136 -3.79 17.01 1.12
N THR A 137 -5.13 16.95 1.13
CA THR A 137 -5.98 17.82 1.97
C THR A 137 -5.83 17.50 3.46
N PHE A 138 -5.45 16.27 3.83
CA PHE A 138 -5.05 15.95 5.20
C PHE A 138 -3.80 16.73 5.65
N GLU A 139 -2.88 17.07 4.74
CA GLU A 139 -1.78 18.00 5.03
C GLU A 139 -2.31 19.43 5.20
N ASN A 140 -3.20 19.87 4.31
CA ASN A 140 -3.76 21.24 4.34
C ASN A 140 -4.67 21.51 5.55
N LYS A 141 -5.45 20.52 6.02
CA LYS A 141 -6.30 20.65 7.23
C LYS A 141 -5.50 20.94 8.50
N HIS A 142 -4.19 20.64 8.51
CA HIS A 142 -3.33 20.85 9.68
C HIS A 142 -2.23 21.90 9.48
N LEU A 143 -2.00 22.39 8.25
CA LEU A 143 -1.13 23.54 7.97
C LEU A 143 -1.62 24.83 8.68
N HIS A 144 -2.94 25.00 8.86
CA HIS A 144 -3.50 26.12 9.62
C HIS A 144 -3.20 26.08 11.13
N ARG A 145 -2.81 24.93 11.70
CA ARG A 145 -2.47 24.82 13.12
C ARG A 145 -1.03 25.30 13.38
N VAL A 146 -0.11 25.02 12.46
CA VAL A 146 1.30 25.45 12.57
C VAL A 146 1.47 26.96 12.37
N LYS A 147 0.62 27.60 11.56
CA LYS A 147 0.65 29.06 11.38
C LYS A 147 0.14 29.84 12.60
N LYS A 148 -0.65 29.22 13.48
CA LYS A 148 -1.23 29.89 14.66
C LYS A 148 -0.34 29.83 15.91
N GLU A 149 0.71 29.00 15.89
CA GLU A 149 1.72 28.91 16.97
C GLU A 149 2.98 29.74 16.67
N ARG A 150 3.03 30.42 15.51
CA ARG A 150 4.12 31.30 15.09
C ARG A 150 3.68 32.77 14.87
N ALA A 151 2.49 33.13 15.36
CA ALA A 151 1.94 34.48 15.32
C ALA A 151 1.76 35.01 16.74
#